data_AF-A0A1Y3N2Q9-F1
#
_entry.id   AF-A0A1Y3N2Q9-F1
#
_cell.length_a   1.000
_cell.length_b   1.000
_cell.length_c   1.000
_cell.angle_alpha   90.00
_cell.angle_beta   90.00
_cell.angle_gamma   90.00
#
_symmetry.space_group_name_H-M   'P 1'
#
loop_
_entity.id
_entity.type
_entity.pdbx_description
1 polymer ?
#
loop_
_entity_poly.entity_id
_entity_poly.type
_entity_poly.pdbx_seq_one_letter_code
_entity_poly.pdbx_strand_id
1 'polypeptide(L)'
;MKLLSLFITFAILLYTSFAYDVYFDKDFKMFIDKEHRAEISNCRYNSSKVVYCDAKISYQWACKDAKNNSDHSACYRSFAFEGFPSEKFKLTFDINLRKFTSKCRDSFKTTSHFKKVNLMYDNKNEDTIADLSTYVKSFKIAESFKPMNSKKYYFRFETKNNCVFYGDIKIISSTKL
;
A
#
# COMPACT_ATOMS: atom_id res chain seq x y z
N MET A 1 -19.44 39.28 21.74
CA MET A 1 -19.56 38.28 20.65
C MET A 1 -18.30 38.08 19.78
N LYS A 2 -17.12 38.64 20.12
CA LYS A 2 -15.89 38.46 19.30
C LYS A 2 -15.01 37.25 19.71
N LEU A 3 -15.10 36.80 20.97
CA LEU A 3 -14.32 35.67 21.49
C LEU A 3 -14.76 34.31 20.92
N LEU A 4 -16.06 34.08 20.75
CA LEU A 4 -16.59 32.80 20.23
C LEU A 4 -16.15 32.56 18.78
N SER A 5 -16.13 33.61 17.95
CA SER A 5 -15.64 33.56 16.58
C SER A 5 -14.14 33.21 16.54
N LEU A 6 -13.33 33.79 17.44
CA LEU A 6 -11.90 33.49 17.54
C LEU A 6 -11.65 32.01 17.89
N PHE A 7 -12.39 31.47 18.86
CA PHE A 7 -12.31 30.05 19.25
C PHE A 7 -12.74 29.11 18.12
N ILE A 8 -13.77 29.48 17.35
CA ILE A 8 -14.23 28.70 16.19
C ILE A 8 -13.16 28.71 15.09
N THR A 9 -12.55 29.85 14.76
CA THR A 9 -11.43 29.88 13.81
C THR A 9 -10.20 29.13 14.30
N PHE A 10 -9.87 29.19 15.59
CA PHE A 10 -8.74 28.45 16.16
C PHE A 10 -9.01 26.93 16.16
N ALA A 11 -10.24 26.52 16.45
CA ALA A 11 -10.68 25.13 16.34
C ALA A 11 -10.68 24.65 14.89
N ILE A 12 -11.14 25.45 13.92
CA ILE A 12 -11.09 25.10 12.49
C ILE A 12 -9.65 25.04 11.97
N LEU A 13 -8.76 25.93 12.41
CA LEU A 13 -7.32 25.87 12.07
C LEU A 13 -6.62 24.68 12.72
N LEU A 14 -7.00 24.30 13.94
CA LEU A 14 -6.56 23.05 14.55
C LEU A 14 -7.13 21.85 13.78
N TYR A 15 -8.41 21.81 13.42
CA TYR A 15 -9.01 20.68 12.69
C TYR A 15 -8.49 20.53 11.25
N THR A 16 -8.21 21.63 10.55
CA THR A 16 -7.71 21.59 9.16
C THR A 16 -6.20 21.33 9.08
N SER A 17 -5.46 21.39 10.20
CA SER A 17 -4.02 21.12 10.23
C SER A 17 -3.63 19.65 10.43
N PHE A 18 -4.59 18.72 10.53
CA PHE A 18 -4.30 17.34 10.96
C PHE A 18 -4.67 16.19 10.02
N ALA A 19 -5.19 16.43 8.81
CA ALA A 19 -5.40 15.37 7.82
C ALA A 19 -4.58 15.65 6.56
N TYR A 20 -3.41 15.02 6.45
CA TYR A 20 -2.60 15.05 5.24
C TYR A 20 -2.39 13.63 4.73
N ASP A 21 -2.41 13.48 3.41
CA ASP A 21 -2.07 12.26 2.69
C ASP A 21 -0.72 12.46 2.00
N VAL A 22 0.24 11.60 2.31
CA VAL A 22 1.56 11.55 1.69
C VAL A 22 1.60 10.37 0.75
N TYR A 23 1.76 10.63 -0.54
CA TYR A 23 1.88 9.56 -1.51
C TYR A 23 3.28 8.96 -1.49
N PHE A 24 3.37 7.66 -1.72
CA PHE A 24 4.64 6.98 -1.85
C PHE A 24 5.29 7.40 -3.17
N ASP A 25 6.60 7.19 -3.24
CA ASP A 25 7.33 7.42 -4.49
C ASP A 25 6.80 6.49 -5.60
N LYS A 26 6.85 6.96 -6.86
CA LYS A 26 6.38 6.18 -8.01
C LYS A 26 7.19 4.90 -8.23
N ASP A 27 8.43 4.86 -7.75
CA ASP A 27 9.30 3.70 -7.85
C ASP A 27 9.03 2.65 -6.76
N PHE A 28 8.13 2.92 -5.81
CA PHE A 28 7.73 1.94 -4.81
C PHE A 28 6.95 0.79 -5.48
N LYS A 29 7.48 -0.43 -5.35
CA LYS A 29 6.85 -1.65 -5.85
C LYS A 29 6.58 -2.61 -4.70
N MET A 30 5.41 -3.23 -4.72
CA MET A 30 5.00 -4.24 -3.73
C MET A 30 3.94 -5.17 -4.34
N PHE A 31 3.88 -6.41 -3.86
CA PHE A 31 2.98 -7.47 -4.31
C PHE A 31 2.33 -8.15 -3.11
N ILE A 32 1.09 -8.62 -3.28
CA ILE A 32 0.40 -9.39 -2.24
C ILE A 32 0.98 -10.79 -2.13
N ASP A 33 1.29 -11.42 -3.26
CA ASP A 33 1.67 -12.83 -3.38
C ASP A 33 3.08 -13.01 -3.97
N LYS A 34 3.71 -14.17 -3.71
CA LYS A 34 5.07 -14.50 -4.16
C LYS A 34 5.21 -14.64 -5.67
N GLU A 35 4.11 -14.95 -6.34
CA GLU A 35 4.06 -15.08 -7.80
C GLU A 35 3.85 -13.71 -8.48
N HIS A 36 3.79 -12.63 -7.68
CA HIS A 36 3.64 -11.25 -8.12
C HIS A 36 2.41 -11.01 -9.00
N ARG A 37 1.32 -11.76 -8.76
CA ARG A 37 0.08 -11.70 -9.55
C ARG A 37 -0.77 -10.48 -9.22
N ALA A 38 -0.75 -10.08 -7.96
CA ALA A 38 -1.44 -8.89 -7.46
C ALA A 38 -0.43 -7.77 -7.21
N GLU A 39 -0.41 -6.80 -8.11
CA GLU A 39 0.43 -5.61 -8.01
C GLU A 39 -0.21 -4.56 -7.10
N ILE A 40 0.59 -3.97 -6.22
CA ILE A 40 0.17 -2.91 -5.31
C ILE A 40 0.71 -1.56 -5.81
N SER A 41 -0.15 -0.57 -5.85
CA SER A 41 0.12 0.77 -6.39
C SER A 41 -0.64 1.85 -5.60
N ASN A 42 -0.44 3.12 -5.97
CA ASN A 42 -1.13 4.27 -5.38
C ASN A 42 -1.08 4.33 -3.85
N CYS A 43 0.01 3.84 -3.26
CA CYS A 43 0.17 3.82 -1.82
C CYS A 43 0.29 5.23 -1.25
N ARG A 44 -0.39 5.46 -0.13
CA ARG A 44 -0.30 6.70 0.63
C ARG A 44 -0.36 6.45 2.14
N TYR A 45 0.43 7.21 2.88
CA TYR A 45 0.38 7.28 4.34
C TYR A 45 -0.42 8.50 4.76
N ASN A 46 -1.36 8.34 5.69
CA ASN A 46 -2.09 9.45 6.27
C ASN A 46 -1.63 9.76 7.70
N SER A 47 -1.97 10.97 8.17
CA SER A 47 -1.68 11.43 9.54
C SER A 47 -2.33 10.60 10.65
N SER A 48 -3.34 9.77 10.34
CA SER A 48 -3.96 8.81 11.25
C SER A 48 -3.14 7.52 11.44
N LYS A 49 -1.92 7.46 10.92
CA LYS A 49 -1.01 6.29 11.00
C LYS A 49 -1.55 5.08 10.23
N VAL A 50 -2.21 5.33 9.11
CA VAL A 50 -2.73 4.30 8.22
C VAL A 50 -2.04 4.44 6.87
N VAL A 51 -1.66 3.31 6.28
CA VAL A 51 -1.26 3.26 4.87
C VAL A 51 -2.42 2.68 4.07
N TYR A 52 -2.78 3.34 2.97
CA TYR A 52 -3.73 2.84 2.00
C TYR A 52 -2.99 2.55 0.70
N CYS A 53 -3.29 1.43 0.06
CA CYS A 53 -2.79 1.13 -1.28
C CYS A 53 -3.91 0.54 -2.12
N ASP A 54 -3.79 0.66 -3.44
CA ASP A 54 -4.64 -0.06 -4.38
C ASP A 54 -3.92 -1.35 -4.79
N ALA A 55 -4.62 -2.47 -4.82
CA ALA A 55 -4.14 -3.72 -5.36
C ALA A 55 -4.94 -4.10 -6.60
N LYS A 56 -4.25 -4.57 -7.64
CA LYS A 56 -4.85 -4.99 -8.90
C LYS A 56 -4.43 -6.41 -9.23
N ILE A 57 -5.41 -7.29 -9.43
CA ILE A 57 -5.20 -8.66 -9.93
C ILE A 57 -5.62 -8.69 -11.39
N SER A 58 -4.67 -8.89 -12.30
CA SER A 58 -4.94 -8.98 -13.74
C SER A 58 -5.22 -10.43 -14.17
N TYR A 59 -6.24 -10.63 -15.01
CA TYR A 59 -6.52 -11.94 -15.63
C TYR A 59 -5.41 -12.44 -16.55
N GLN A 60 -4.44 -11.59 -16.90
CA GLN A 60 -3.22 -12.01 -17.61
C GLN A 60 -2.50 -13.17 -16.91
N TRP A 61 -2.53 -13.20 -15.58
CA TRP A 61 -1.90 -14.27 -14.79
C TRP A 61 -2.62 -15.62 -14.93
N ALA A 62 -3.92 -15.62 -15.24
CA ALA A 62 -4.65 -16.85 -15.54
C ALA A 62 -4.16 -17.49 -16.85
N CYS A 63 -3.87 -16.67 -17.87
CA CYS A 63 -3.32 -17.17 -19.13
C CYS A 63 -1.91 -17.74 -18.98
N LYS A 64 -1.09 -17.21 -18.06
CA LYS A 64 0.25 -17.74 -17.79
C LYS A 64 0.25 -19.16 -17.23
N ASP A 65 -0.81 -19.55 -16.54
CA ASP A 65 -0.96 -20.87 -15.94
C ASP A 65 -1.60 -21.91 -16.88
N ALA A 66 -1.89 -21.54 -18.15
CA ALA A 66 -2.45 -22.47 -19.13
C ALA A 66 -1.49 -23.65 -19.41
N LYS A 67 -2.02 -24.87 -19.49
CA LYS A 67 -1.23 -26.13 -19.52
C LYS A 67 -0.33 -26.29 -20.74
N ASN A 68 -0.63 -25.64 -21.86
CA ASN A 68 0.15 -25.76 -23.10
C ASN A 68 0.24 -24.41 -23.85
N ASN A 69 1.20 -24.33 -24.78
CA ASN A 69 1.50 -23.11 -25.53
C ASN A 69 0.37 -22.64 -26.47
N SER A 70 -0.45 -23.57 -26.96
CA SER A 70 -1.59 -23.27 -27.82
C SER A 70 -2.68 -22.52 -27.03
N ASP A 71 -3.01 -23.04 -25.85
CA ASP A 71 -4.00 -22.47 -24.94
C ASP A 71 -3.51 -21.12 -24.37
N HIS A 72 -2.21 -21.01 -24.09
CA HIS A 72 -1.58 -19.75 -23.67
C HIS A 72 -1.74 -18.69 -24.76
N SER A 73 -1.40 -19.03 -26.01
CA SER A 73 -1.50 -18.09 -27.14
C SER A 73 -2.95 -17.69 -27.44
N ALA A 74 -3.88 -18.64 -27.37
CA ALA A 74 -5.30 -18.39 -27.57
C ALA A 74 -5.85 -17.46 -26.47
N CYS A 75 -5.49 -17.71 -25.21
CA CYS A 75 -5.87 -16.89 -24.07
C CYS A 75 -5.31 -15.46 -24.18
N TYR A 76 -4.03 -15.28 -24.53
CA TYR A 76 -3.47 -13.94 -24.72
C TYR A 76 -4.11 -13.19 -25.89
N ARG A 77 -4.40 -13.89 -27.00
CA ARG A 77 -5.06 -13.27 -28.16
C ARG A 77 -6.48 -12.81 -27.84
N SER A 78 -7.25 -13.57 -27.06
CA SER A 78 -8.61 -13.16 -26.68
C SER A 78 -8.62 -11.85 -25.89
N PHE A 79 -7.57 -11.56 -25.12
CA PHE A 79 -7.49 -10.34 -24.30
C PHE A 79 -6.61 -9.23 -24.89
N ALA A 80 -5.95 -9.47 -26.04
CA ALA A 80 -5.09 -8.49 -26.69
C ALA A 80 -5.85 -7.25 -27.19
N PHE A 81 -7.15 -7.39 -27.49
CA PHE A 81 -7.98 -6.32 -28.03
C PHE A 81 -8.86 -5.64 -26.98
N GLU A 82 -9.32 -6.38 -25.98
CA GLU A 82 -10.26 -5.88 -24.95
C GLU A 82 -9.56 -5.47 -23.65
N GLY A 83 -8.27 -5.82 -23.51
CA GLY A 83 -7.55 -5.74 -22.26
C GLY A 83 -7.86 -6.93 -21.36
N PHE A 84 -6.92 -7.28 -20.48
CA PHE A 84 -7.19 -8.29 -19.47
C PHE A 84 -8.16 -7.73 -18.44
N PRO A 85 -9.28 -8.42 -18.14
CA PRO A 85 -10.12 -8.04 -17.02
C PRO A 85 -9.27 -8.01 -15.74
N SER A 86 -9.68 -7.20 -14.77
CA SER A 86 -8.93 -7.08 -13.53
C SER A 86 -9.85 -6.82 -12.36
N GLU A 87 -9.51 -7.42 -11.23
CA GLU A 87 -10.17 -7.16 -9.96
C GLU A 87 -9.32 -6.20 -9.13
N LYS A 88 -9.98 -5.20 -8.54
CA LYS A 88 -9.32 -4.15 -7.76
C LYS A 88 -9.73 -4.24 -6.31
N PHE A 89 -8.77 -3.98 -5.44
CA PHE A 89 -8.97 -3.99 -3.99
C PHE A 89 -8.28 -2.78 -3.40
N LYS A 90 -8.87 -2.22 -2.34
CA LYS A 90 -8.20 -1.29 -1.46
C LYS A 90 -7.59 -2.05 -0.30
N LEU A 91 -6.29 -1.93 -0.12
CA LEU A 91 -5.57 -2.44 1.04
C LEU A 91 -5.43 -1.33 2.08
N THR A 92 -5.70 -1.67 3.33
CA THR A 92 -5.54 -0.78 4.48
C THR A 92 -4.60 -1.43 5.49
N PHE A 93 -3.52 -0.73 5.81
CA PHE A 93 -2.50 -1.17 6.75
C PHE A 93 -2.54 -0.27 7.97
N ASP A 94 -3.03 -0.81 9.08
CA ASP A 94 -2.89 -0.15 10.37
C ASP A 94 -1.46 -0.36 10.87
N ILE A 95 -0.71 0.74 11.00
CA ILE A 95 0.71 0.67 11.35
C ILE A 95 1.03 1.28 12.70
N ASN A 96 1.90 0.60 13.43
CA ASN A 96 2.48 1.13 14.66
C ASN A 96 3.80 1.84 14.34
N LEU A 97 3.87 3.13 14.64
CA LEU A 97 5.04 3.93 14.33
C LEU A 97 6.16 3.75 15.37
N ARG A 98 7.39 3.54 14.89
CA ARG A 98 8.62 3.55 15.70
C ARG A 98 9.59 4.59 15.18
N LYS A 99 10.31 5.23 16.11
CA LYS A 99 11.25 6.34 15.84
C LYS A 99 10.61 7.55 15.13
N PHE A 100 9.30 7.73 15.28
CA PHE A 100 8.57 8.85 14.70
C PHE A 100 8.66 10.09 15.62
N THR A 101 9.66 10.93 15.36
CA THR A 101 9.95 12.16 16.14
C THR A 101 9.10 13.35 15.66
N SER A 102 9.12 14.46 16.42
CA SER A 102 8.54 15.74 15.98
C SER A 102 9.15 16.21 14.66
N LYS A 103 10.48 16.16 14.53
CA LYS A 103 11.20 16.45 13.28
C LYS A 103 10.68 15.61 12.12
N CYS A 104 10.48 14.31 12.33
CA CYS A 104 9.89 13.43 11.32
C CYS A 104 8.48 13.87 10.95
N ARG A 105 7.62 14.15 11.93
CA ARG A 105 6.24 14.60 11.68
C ARG A 105 6.16 15.83 10.78
N ASP A 106 6.98 16.85 11.02
CA ASP A 106 6.98 18.06 10.21
C ASP A 106 7.47 17.82 8.78
N SER A 107 8.38 16.85 8.63
CA SER A 107 8.92 16.44 7.33
C SER A 107 7.91 15.66 6.50
N PHE A 108 6.91 15.04 7.13
CA PHE A 108 5.93 14.18 6.45
C PHE A 108 4.61 14.88 6.13
N LYS A 109 4.51 16.20 6.26
CA LYS A 109 3.26 16.90 5.90
C LYS A 109 3.01 16.99 4.39
N THR A 110 4.01 16.66 3.56
CA THR A 110 3.94 16.78 2.10
C THR A 110 4.66 15.63 1.39
N THR A 111 4.07 15.15 0.29
CA THR A 111 4.69 14.16 -0.62
C THR A 111 6.07 14.59 -1.11
N SER A 112 6.30 15.89 -1.31
CA SER A 112 7.55 16.44 -1.85
C SER A 112 8.78 16.21 -0.96
N HIS A 113 8.59 16.01 0.34
CA HIS A 113 9.67 15.76 1.31
C HIS A 113 9.99 14.28 1.48
N PHE A 114 9.15 13.42 0.93
CA PHE A 114 9.32 11.99 0.97
C PHE A 114 10.41 11.57 -0.02
N LYS A 115 11.32 10.69 0.41
CA LYS A 115 12.47 10.25 -0.41
C LYS A 115 12.33 8.79 -0.82
N LYS A 116 12.01 7.90 0.13
CA LYS A 116 11.91 6.46 -0.15
C LYS A 116 11.06 5.71 0.86
N VAL A 117 10.13 4.87 0.38
CA VAL A 117 9.50 3.81 1.17
C VAL A 117 10.11 2.50 0.73
N ASN A 118 10.43 1.61 1.67
CA ASN A 118 10.60 0.20 1.37
C ASN A 118 9.66 -0.62 2.27
N LEU A 119 9.14 -1.73 1.75
CA LEU A 119 8.66 -2.81 2.60
C LEU A 119 9.90 -3.60 3.07
N MET A 120 9.93 -3.93 4.35
CA MET A 120 11.07 -4.55 5.00
C MET A 120 10.66 -5.75 5.85
N TYR A 121 11.55 -6.73 5.94
CA TYR A 121 11.54 -7.80 6.93
C TYR A 121 12.99 -8.11 7.35
N ASP A 122 13.26 -8.26 8.66
CA ASP A 122 14.60 -8.54 9.19
C ASP A 122 15.72 -7.64 8.61
N ASN A 123 15.41 -6.35 8.39
CA ASN A 123 16.29 -5.34 7.78
C ASN A 123 16.69 -5.61 6.31
N LYS A 124 15.95 -6.47 5.60
CA LYS A 124 16.05 -6.68 4.16
C LYS A 124 14.85 -6.06 3.44
N ASN A 125 15.09 -5.47 2.27
CA ASN A 125 14.00 -5.05 1.40
C ASN A 125 13.24 -6.28 0.93
N GLU A 126 11.93 -6.18 0.91
CA GLU A 126 11.03 -7.20 0.39
C GLU A 126 10.01 -6.54 -0.51
N ASP A 127 9.61 -7.24 -1.56
CA ASP A 127 8.55 -6.76 -2.46
C ASP A 127 7.26 -7.56 -2.26
N THR A 128 7.30 -8.73 -1.61
CA THR A 128 6.12 -9.56 -1.33
C THR A 128 5.74 -9.51 0.14
N ILE A 129 4.46 -9.26 0.43
CA ILE A 129 3.98 -9.11 1.82
C ILE A 129 3.27 -10.34 2.40
N ALA A 130 2.63 -11.18 1.58
CA ALA A 130 1.90 -12.36 2.02
C ALA A 130 2.11 -13.54 1.06
N ASP A 131 1.65 -14.73 1.48
CA ASP A 131 1.58 -15.90 0.61
C ASP A 131 0.12 -16.24 0.35
N LEU A 132 -0.50 -15.45 -0.52
CA LEU A 132 -1.90 -15.61 -0.94
C LEU A 132 -2.02 -16.08 -2.39
N SER A 133 -0.96 -16.70 -2.93
CA SER A 133 -0.82 -17.04 -4.35
C SER A 133 -2.07 -17.75 -4.89
N THR A 134 -2.53 -18.82 -4.22
CA THR A 134 -3.74 -19.58 -4.59
C THR A 134 -5.02 -18.74 -4.57
N TYR A 135 -5.20 -17.90 -3.55
CA TYR A 135 -6.37 -17.02 -3.42
C TYR A 135 -6.37 -15.96 -4.53
N VAL A 136 -5.22 -15.34 -4.77
CA VAL A 136 -5.02 -14.36 -5.84
C VAL A 136 -5.28 -14.98 -7.21
N LYS A 137 -4.89 -16.25 -7.47
CA LYS A 137 -5.25 -16.95 -8.73
C LYS A 137 -6.76 -17.01 -8.95
N SER A 138 -7.52 -17.15 -7.86
CA SER A 138 -8.98 -17.22 -7.88
C SER A 138 -9.65 -15.84 -7.82
N PHE A 139 -8.89 -14.75 -7.94
CA PHE A 139 -9.36 -13.37 -7.81
C PHE A 139 -10.06 -13.08 -6.47
N LYS A 140 -9.66 -13.80 -5.43
CA LYS A 140 -10.17 -13.63 -4.07
C LYS A 140 -9.03 -13.16 -3.19
N ILE A 141 -9.30 -12.16 -2.37
CA ILE A 141 -8.44 -11.76 -1.25
C ILE A 141 -9.34 -11.77 -0.02
N ALA A 142 -8.84 -12.32 1.09
CA ALA A 142 -9.57 -12.30 2.35
C ALA A 142 -9.74 -10.86 2.85
N GLU A 143 -10.87 -10.54 3.47
CA GLU A 143 -11.16 -9.21 4.05
C GLU A 143 -10.08 -8.74 5.02
N SER A 144 -9.39 -9.68 5.67
CA SER A 144 -8.14 -9.39 6.37
C SER A 144 -7.15 -10.55 6.29
N PHE A 145 -5.87 -10.23 6.32
CA PHE A 145 -4.78 -11.21 6.35
C PHE A 145 -3.56 -10.67 7.09
N LYS A 146 -2.68 -11.58 7.51
CA LYS A 146 -1.39 -11.24 8.15
C LYS A 146 -0.24 -11.39 7.14
N PRO A 147 0.88 -10.67 7.36
CA PRO A 147 2.08 -10.90 6.58
C PRO A 147 2.59 -12.35 6.68
N MET A 148 3.37 -12.76 5.68
CA MET A 148 3.85 -14.14 5.52
C MET A 148 4.57 -14.72 6.76
N ASN A 149 4.35 -16.00 7.08
CA ASN A 149 5.13 -16.79 8.05
C ASN A 149 5.28 -16.15 9.45
N SER A 150 4.30 -15.38 9.93
CA SER A 150 4.37 -14.64 11.20
C SER A 150 5.56 -13.68 11.31
N LYS A 151 6.16 -13.32 10.16
CA LYS A 151 7.27 -12.39 10.07
C LYS A 151 6.82 -10.99 10.46
N LYS A 152 7.74 -10.21 11.05
CA LYS A 152 7.51 -8.81 11.40
C LYS A 152 7.84 -7.91 10.22
N TYR A 153 6.86 -7.74 9.33
CA TYR A 153 6.97 -6.80 8.23
C TYR A 153 6.74 -5.37 8.70
N TYR A 154 7.45 -4.42 8.10
CA TYR A 154 7.28 -3.00 8.39
C TYR A 154 7.62 -2.16 7.16
N PHE A 155 6.99 -0.99 7.03
CA PHE A 155 7.44 0.03 6.10
C PHE A 155 8.61 0.79 6.72
N ARG A 156 9.71 0.97 5.98
CA ARG A 156 10.76 1.93 6.31
C ARG A 156 10.54 3.19 5.50
N PHE A 157 10.36 4.30 6.20
CA PHE A 157 10.12 5.61 5.64
C PHE A 157 11.37 6.48 5.76
N GLU A 158 11.82 7.07 4.65
CA GLU A 158 12.94 8.00 4.60
C GLU A 158 12.55 9.31 3.92
N THR A 159 12.96 10.43 4.50
CA THR A 159 12.75 11.78 3.95
C THR A 159 14.02 12.39 3.38
N LYS A 160 13.83 13.45 2.59
CA LYS A 160 14.93 14.26 2.04
C LYS A 160 15.77 14.96 3.11
N ASN A 161 15.23 15.19 4.31
CA ASN A 161 15.97 15.77 5.43
C ASN A 161 16.52 14.73 6.42
N ASN A 162 16.70 13.49 5.95
CA ASN A 162 17.34 12.39 6.67
C ASN A 162 16.61 11.96 7.96
N CYS A 163 15.29 12.18 8.05
CA CYS A 163 14.49 11.45 9.04
C CYS A 163 14.25 10.03 8.52
N VAL A 164 14.41 9.04 9.41
CA VAL A 164 14.05 7.65 9.16
C VAL A 164 13.13 7.16 10.28
N PHE A 165 11.97 6.63 9.91
CA PHE A 165 11.07 5.98 10.85
C PHE A 165 10.46 4.70 10.25
N TYR A 166 9.74 3.95 11.07
CA TYR A 166 9.20 2.65 10.71
C TYR A 166 7.70 2.58 11.03
N GLY A 167 6.94 1.90 10.17
CA GLY A 167 5.54 1.54 10.41
C GLY A 167 5.38 0.03 10.45
N ASP A 168 5.27 -0.53 11.65
CA ASP A 168 5.13 -1.98 11.84
C ASP A 168 3.73 -2.45 11.43
N ILE A 169 3.66 -3.48 10.60
CA ILE A 169 2.41 -4.01 10.05
C ILE A 169 1.98 -5.20 10.90
N LYS A 170 0.74 -5.17 11.40
CA LYS A 170 0.16 -6.29 12.16
C LYS A 170 -0.91 -7.03 11.38
N ILE A 171 -1.82 -6.30 10.77
CA ILE A 171 -2.94 -6.82 9.97
C ILE A 171 -3.10 -5.95 8.74
N ILE A 172 -3.54 -6.58 7.65
CA ILE A 172 -3.83 -5.93 6.39
C ILE A 172 -5.30 -6.22 6.11
N SER A 173 -6.10 -5.16 5.98
CA SER A 173 -7.50 -5.28 5.60
C SER A 173 -7.64 -5.06 4.10
N SER A 174 -8.53 -5.78 3.45
CA SER A 174 -8.83 -5.65 2.03
C SER A 174 -10.32 -5.39 1.80
N THR A 175 -10.63 -4.52 0.85
CA THR A 175 -12.00 -4.24 0.43
C THR A 175 -12.04 -4.23 -1.10
N LYS A 176 -12.93 -5.04 -1.68
CA LYS A 176 -13.13 -5.04 -3.13
C LYS A 176 -13.70 -3.68 -3.59
N LEU A 177 -13.18 -3.15 -4.70
CA LEU A 177 -13.61 -1.88 -5.31
C LEU A 177 -14.51 -2.10 -6.52
#